data_AF-A0A940HFE1-F1
#
_entry.id   AF-A0A940HFE1-F1
#
_cell.length_a   1.000
_cell.length_b   1.000
_cell.length_c   1.000
_cell.angle_alpha   90.00
_cell.angle_beta   90.00
_cell.angle_gamma   90.00
#
_symmetry.space_group_name_H-M   'P 1'
#
loop_
_entity.id
_entity.type
_entity.pdbx_description
1 polymer ?
#
loop_
_entity_poly.entity_id
_entity_poly.type
_entity_poly.pdbx_seq_one_letter_code
_entity_poly.pdbx_strand_id
1 'polypeptide(L)'
;MSDANSIVRERQLVIRREIDRRGIALKAVALDSNLPYTTILSYFPGEKDKTPATIPASAIFAICEGDALPADLISLLLPNGWLAVKAPETIDHDELCTLAEEYVTKKTAAHRLDSECGRDIGPNEDASLTATVVQLRAAAA
;
A
#
# COMPACT_ATOMS: atom_id res chain seq x y z
N MET A 1 -22.11 -21.47 -12.70
CA MET A 1 -20.89 -21.25 -11.91
C MET A 1 -20.01 -20.31 -12.72
N SER A 2 -19.63 -19.16 -12.15
CA SER A 2 -18.63 -18.29 -12.77
C SER A 2 -17.30 -19.04 -12.81
N ASP A 3 -16.61 -19.05 -13.95
CA ASP A 3 -15.29 -19.65 -14.08
C ASP A 3 -14.29 -18.86 -13.20
N ALA A 4 -13.27 -19.51 -12.65
CA ALA A 4 -12.23 -18.82 -11.87
C ALA A 4 -11.60 -17.67 -12.68
N ASN A 5 -11.50 -17.85 -14.00
CA ASN A 5 -11.01 -16.82 -14.92
C ASN A 5 -11.94 -15.60 -15.02
N SER A 6 -13.27 -15.76 -14.93
CA SER A 6 -14.17 -14.59 -15.00
C SER A 6 -14.08 -13.73 -13.75
N ILE A 7 -13.90 -14.34 -12.57
CA ILE A 7 -13.68 -13.60 -11.31
C ILE A 7 -12.39 -12.77 -11.38
N VAL A 8 -11.29 -13.37 -11.87
CA VAL A 8 -10.01 -12.67 -11.99
C VAL A 8 -10.13 -11.49 -12.97
N ARG A 9 -10.80 -11.67 -14.11
CA ARG A 9 -11.01 -10.60 -15.10
C ARG A 9 -11.85 -9.45 -14.56
N GLU A 10 -12.90 -9.74 -13.78
CA GLU A 10 -13.71 -8.70 -13.13
C GLU A 10 -12.86 -7.85 -12.18
N ARG A 11 -12.00 -8.51 -11.39
CA ARG A 11 -11.05 -7.83 -10.49
C ARG A 11 -10.03 -6.99 -11.26
N GLN A 12 -9.53 -7.47 -12.40
CA GLN A 12 -8.66 -6.68 -13.28
C GLN A 12 -9.34 -5.40 -13.79
N LEU A 13 -10.64 -5.44 -14.09
CA LEU A 13 -11.41 -4.25 -14.48
C LEU A 13 -11.60 -3.27 -13.30
N VAL A 14 -11.72 -3.77 -12.07
CA VAL A 14 -11.70 -2.92 -10.86
C VAL A 14 -10.34 -2.25 -10.72
N ILE A 15 -9.25 -3.03 -10.82
CA ILE A 15 -7.88 -2.51 -10.73
C ILE A 15 -7.63 -1.45 -11.81
N ARG A 16 -8.06 -1.69 -13.04
CA ARG A 16 -7.94 -0.70 -14.12
C ARG A 16 -8.59 0.63 -13.77
N ARG A 17 -9.81 0.61 -13.23
CA ARG A 17 -10.52 1.82 -12.80
C ARG A 17 -9.76 2.56 -11.71
N GLU A 18 -9.16 1.82 -10.78
CA GLU A 18 -8.34 2.41 -9.72
C GLU A 18 -7.02 2.99 -10.23
N ILE A 19 -6.37 2.33 -11.19
CA ILE A 19 -5.19 2.85 -11.90
C ILE A 19 -5.52 4.20 -12.54
N ASP A 20 -6.62 4.28 -13.29
CA ASP A 20 -7.06 5.52 -13.94
C ASP A 20 -7.42 6.60 -12.91
N ARG A 21 -8.16 6.23 -11.85
CA ARG A 21 -8.55 7.15 -10.76
C ARG A 21 -7.35 7.75 -10.04
N ARG A 22 -6.28 6.98 -9.86
CA ARG A 22 -5.05 7.39 -9.16
C ARG A 22 -4.03 8.04 -10.10
N GLY A 23 -4.31 8.13 -11.41
CA GLY A 23 -3.38 8.69 -12.39
C GLY A 23 -2.12 7.84 -12.60
N ILE A 24 -2.18 6.54 -12.32
CA ILE A 24 -1.04 5.63 -12.49
C ILE A 24 -0.85 5.35 -13.98
N ALA A 25 0.27 5.77 -14.54
CA ALA A 25 0.56 5.56 -15.96
C ALA A 25 0.93 4.10 -16.23
N LEU A 26 0.19 3.39 -17.08
CA LEU A 26 0.52 2.01 -17.45
C LEU A 26 1.91 1.84 -18.11
N LYS A 27 2.46 2.92 -18.69
CA LYS A 27 3.84 2.93 -19.18
C LYS A 27 4.86 2.85 -18.05
N ALA A 28 4.59 3.51 -16.91
CA ALA A 28 5.43 3.39 -15.71
C ALA A 28 5.32 1.96 -15.15
N VAL A 29 4.10 1.42 -15.05
CA VAL A 29 3.88 0.02 -14.63
C VAL A 29 4.70 -0.95 -15.48
N ALA A 30 4.69 -0.78 -16.81
CA ALA A 30 5.46 -1.61 -17.73
C ALA A 30 6.99 -1.48 -17.54
N LEU A 31 7.47 -0.25 -17.32
CA LEU A 31 8.87 0.03 -17.05
C LEU A 31 9.32 -0.63 -15.74
N ASP A 32 8.59 -0.38 -14.66
CA ASP A 32 8.96 -0.78 -13.30
C ASP A 32 8.86 -2.31 -13.14
N SER A 33 7.85 -2.94 -13.74
CA SER A 33 7.70 -4.41 -13.73
C SER A 33 8.57 -5.13 -14.75
N ASN A 34 9.31 -4.40 -15.61
CA ASN A 34 10.05 -4.97 -16.74
C ASN A 34 9.19 -5.87 -17.66
N LEU A 35 7.89 -5.58 -17.77
CA LEU A 35 6.96 -6.27 -18.65
C LEU A 35 6.71 -5.43 -19.92
N PRO A 36 6.55 -6.06 -21.10
CA PRO A 36 6.20 -5.31 -22.30
C PRO A 36 4.93 -4.50 -22.11
N TYR A 37 4.93 -3.25 -22.58
CA TYR A 37 3.76 -2.36 -22.44
C TYR A 37 2.48 -2.95 -23.04
N THR A 38 2.59 -3.67 -24.16
CA THR A 38 1.49 -4.40 -24.79
C THR A 38 0.91 -5.50 -23.90
N THR A 39 1.76 -6.16 -23.12
CA THR A 39 1.36 -7.16 -22.12
C THR A 39 0.57 -6.51 -20.98
N ILE A 40 1.05 -5.39 -20.43
CA ILE A 40 0.32 -4.62 -19.41
C ILE A 40 -1.05 -4.15 -19.93
N LEU A 41 -1.11 -3.66 -21.17
CA LEU A 41 -2.37 -3.27 -21.81
C LEU A 41 -3.35 -4.43 -21.99
N SER A 42 -2.84 -5.66 -22.16
CA SER A 42 -3.70 -6.84 -22.24
C SER A 42 -4.31 -7.22 -20.88
N TYR A 43 -3.58 -6.96 -19.78
CA TYR A 43 -4.05 -7.21 -18.42
C TYR A 43 -5.00 -6.12 -17.91
N PHE A 44 -4.79 -4.87 -18.32
CA PHE A 44 -5.58 -3.72 -17.88
C PHE A 44 -6.07 -2.91 -19.09
N PRO A 45 -6.98 -3.47 -19.92
CA PRO A 45 -7.49 -2.77 -21.09
C PRO A 45 -8.30 -1.52 -20.69
N GLY A 46 -8.13 -0.42 -21.43
CA GLY A 46 -8.88 0.83 -21.19
C GLY A 46 -10.27 0.88 -21.83
N GLU A 47 -10.54 -0.03 -22.77
CA GLU A 47 -11.82 -0.14 -23.46
C GLU A 47 -12.82 -0.94 -22.61
N LYS A 48 -14.02 -0.39 -22.38
CA LYS A 48 -15.06 -1.02 -21.55
C LYS A 48 -15.48 -2.41 -22.03
N ASP A 49 -15.38 -2.67 -23.33
CA ASP A 49 -15.84 -3.92 -23.96
C ASP A 49 -14.72 -4.95 -24.16
N LYS A 50 -13.48 -4.60 -23.81
CA LYS A 50 -12.34 -5.50 -24.01
C LYS A 50 -12.13 -6.38 -22.79
N THR A 51 -12.18 -7.68 -23.01
CA THR A 51 -11.96 -8.67 -21.95
C THR A 51 -10.46 -8.71 -21.57
N PRO A 52 -10.10 -8.52 -20.29
CA PRO A 52 -8.72 -8.66 -19.85
C PRO A 52 -8.16 -10.06 -20.11
N ALA A 53 -6.90 -10.13 -20.54
CA ALA A 53 -6.14 -11.37 -20.52
C ALA A 53 -5.89 -11.78 -19.06
N THR A 54 -6.00 -13.07 -18.75
CA THR A 54 -5.73 -13.57 -17.39
C THR A 54 -4.26 -13.33 -17.05
N ILE A 55 -4.00 -12.69 -15.90
CA ILE A 55 -2.63 -12.42 -15.44
C ILE A 55 -1.99 -13.72 -14.94
N PRO A 56 -0.86 -14.17 -15.50
CA PRO A 56 -0.11 -15.30 -14.95
C PRO A 56 0.57 -14.89 -13.64
N ALA A 57 0.78 -15.85 -12.73
CA ALA A 57 1.44 -15.57 -11.45
C ALA A 57 2.83 -14.92 -11.60
N SER A 58 3.60 -15.30 -12.64
CA SER A 58 4.89 -14.69 -12.96
C SER A 58 4.82 -13.18 -13.22
N ALA A 59 3.75 -12.70 -13.86
CA ALA A 59 3.55 -11.28 -14.07
C ALA A 59 3.18 -10.56 -12.77
N ILE A 60 2.46 -11.21 -11.85
CA ILE A 60 2.18 -10.66 -10.52
C ILE A 60 3.50 -10.49 -9.75
N PHE A 61 4.38 -11.49 -9.77
CA PHE A 61 5.70 -11.37 -9.13
C PHE A 61 6.53 -10.23 -9.72
N ALA A 62 6.60 -10.10 -11.05
CA ALA A 62 7.32 -9.01 -11.70
C ALA A 62 6.76 -7.62 -11.31
N ILE A 63 5.44 -7.49 -11.19
CA ILE A 63 4.79 -6.25 -10.72
C ILE A 63 5.13 -5.96 -9.25
N CYS A 64 5.17 -6.98 -8.38
CA CYS A 64 5.54 -6.84 -6.97
C CYS A 64 7.02 -6.48 -6.79
N GLU A 65 7.93 -7.17 -7.47
CA GLU A 65 9.38 -6.94 -7.39
C GLU A 65 9.75 -5.53 -7.89
N GLY A 66 9.09 -5.08 -8.95
CA GLY A 66 9.29 -3.74 -9.50
C GLY A 66 8.61 -2.61 -8.73
N ASP A 67 7.83 -2.90 -7.68
CA ASP A 67 6.95 -1.94 -7.00
C ASP A 67 6.04 -1.16 -7.99
N ALA A 68 5.65 -1.84 -9.08
CA ALA A 68 5.03 -1.22 -10.24
C ALA A 68 3.54 -0.88 -10.01
N LEU A 69 2.91 -1.54 -9.05
CA LEU A 69 1.55 -1.24 -8.59
C LEU A 69 1.49 -1.23 -7.06
N PRO A 70 0.68 -0.35 -6.46
CA PRO A 70 0.39 -0.38 -5.04
C PRO A 70 -0.12 -1.74 -4.56
N ALA A 71 0.36 -2.19 -3.39
CA ALA A 71 0.03 -3.49 -2.81
C ALA A 71 -1.49 -3.68 -2.56
N ASP A 72 -2.23 -2.61 -2.30
CA ASP A 72 -3.69 -2.66 -2.16
C ASP A 72 -4.40 -3.00 -3.48
N LEU A 73 -3.86 -2.58 -4.63
CA LEU A 73 -4.38 -2.98 -5.94
C LEU A 73 -4.05 -4.43 -6.27
N ILE A 74 -2.86 -4.88 -5.89
CA ILE A 74 -2.45 -6.29 -6.05
C ILE A 74 -3.35 -7.19 -5.19
N SER A 75 -3.72 -6.74 -3.99
CA SER A 75 -4.62 -7.45 -3.09
C SER A 75 -5.99 -7.75 -3.72
N LEU A 76 -6.46 -6.92 -4.66
CA LEU A 76 -7.72 -7.15 -5.38
C LEU A 76 -7.67 -8.41 -6.27
N LEU A 77 -6.49 -8.86 -6.69
CA LEU A 77 -6.34 -10.11 -7.45
C LEU A 77 -6.48 -11.35 -6.54
N LEU A 78 -6.20 -11.21 -5.24
CA LEU A 78 -6.17 -12.31 -4.28
C LEU A 78 -7.58 -12.71 -3.80
N PRO A 79 -7.78 -13.93 -3.27
CA PRO A 79 -9.06 -14.32 -2.68
C PRO A 79 -9.50 -13.34 -1.57
N ASN A 80 -10.81 -13.26 -1.32
CA ASN A 80 -11.33 -12.36 -0.27
C ASN A 80 -10.70 -12.70 1.09
N GLY A 81 -10.32 -11.68 1.85
CA GLY A 81 -9.63 -11.83 3.14
C GLY A 81 -8.11 -11.93 3.05
N TRP A 82 -7.53 -11.96 1.85
CA TRP A 82 -6.08 -11.90 1.64
C TRP A 82 -5.64 -10.48 1.32
N LEU A 83 -4.47 -10.11 1.85
CA LEU A 83 -3.83 -8.83 1.60
C LEU A 83 -2.38 -9.07 1.19
N ALA A 84 -1.96 -8.41 0.12
CA ALA A 84 -0.56 -8.26 -0.21
C ALA A 84 0.02 -7.15 0.67
N VAL A 85 1.02 -7.50 1.48
CA VAL A 85 1.75 -6.55 2.32
C VAL A 85 3.23 -6.70 2.00
N LYS A 86 3.89 -5.58 1.71
CA LYS A 86 5.34 -5.55 1.58
C LYS A 86 5.91 -5.62 3.00
N ALA A 87 6.52 -6.74 3.34
CA ALA A 87 7.29 -6.84 4.57
C ALA A 87 8.65 -6.17 4.34
N PRO A 88 9.13 -5.32 5.26
CA PRO A 88 10.51 -4.86 5.24
C PRO A 88 11.45 -6.07 5.27
N GLU A 89 12.55 -6.02 4.51
CA GLU A 89 13.55 -7.10 4.51
C GLU A 89 14.22 -7.24 5.88
N THR A 90 14.36 -6.12 6.60
CA THR A 90 14.88 -6.05 7.95
C THR A 90 14.08 -5.03 8.75
N ILE A 91 13.45 -5.47 9.84
CA ILE A 91 12.86 -4.56 10.84
C ILE A 91 13.81 -4.54 12.03
N ASP A 92 14.28 -3.36 12.41
CA ASP A 92 14.96 -3.18 13.70
C ASP A 92 13.89 -3.15 14.81
N HIS A 93 13.65 -4.32 15.40
CA HIS A 93 12.66 -4.48 16.45
C HIS A 93 13.03 -3.72 17.74
N ASP A 94 14.32 -3.50 17.99
CA ASP A 94 14.79 -2.80 19.19
C ASP A 94 14.56 -1.29 19.04
N GLU A 95 14.85 -0.74 17.86
CA GLU A 95 14.52 0.66 17.53
C GLU A 95 13.01 0.89 17.56
N LEU A 96 12.22 -0.02 16.97
CA LEU A 96 10.77 0.10 16.94
C LEU A 96 10.16 0.06 18.35
N CYS A 97 10.66 -0.82 19.22
CA CYS A 97 10.26 -0.84 20.64
C CYS A 97 10.60 0.48 21.34
N THR A 98 11.83 0.99 21.14
CA THR A 98 12.28 2.25 21.75
C THR A 98 11.38 3.43 21.34
N LEU A 99 11.10 3.57 20.04
CA LEU A 99 10.25 4.63 19.52
C LEU A 99 8.78 4.50 19.97
N ALA A 100 8.29 3.26 20.13
CA ALA A 100 6.94 3.01 20.61
C ALA A 100 6.78 3.41 22.09
N GLU A 101 7.76 3.06 22.92
CA GLU A 101 7.79 3.49 24.32
C GLU A 101 7.88 5.02 24.46
N GLU A 102 8.70 5.66 23.62
CA GLU A 102 8.80 7.12 23.58
C GLU A 102 7.46 7.76 23.22
N TYR A 103 6.78 7.25 22.19
CA TYR A 103 5.47 7.75 21.78
C TYR A 103 4.43 7.64 22.90
N VAL A 104 4.33 6.46 23.54
CA VAL A 104 3.40 6.23 24.65
C VAL A 104 3.70 7.17 25.82
N THR A 105 4.98 7.37 26.13
CA THR A 105 5.42 8.28 27.20
C THR A 105 5.02 9.73 26.90
N LYS A 106 5.34 10.24 25.71
CA LYS A 106 4.97 11.60 25.28
C LYS A 106 3.46 11.80 25.27
N LYS A 107 2.71 10.85 24.72
CA LYS A 107 1.25 10.92 24.65
C LYS A 107 0.64 10.97 26.04
N THR A 108 1.15 10.15 26.97
CA THR A 108 0.69 10.14 28.35
C THR A 108 1.02 11.45 29.07
N ALA A 109 2.19 12.04 28.79
CA ALA A 109 2.59 13.33 29.35
C ALA A 109 1.71 14.50 28.85
N ALA A 110 1.36 14.51 27.56
CA ALA A 110 0.52 15.53 26.95
C ALA A 110 -0.90 15.62 27.54
N HIS A 111 -1.39 14.56 28.18
CA HIS A 111 -2.71 14.54 28.83
C HIS A 111 -2.70 14.90 30.32
N ARG A 112 -1.55 15.31 30.89
CA ARG A 112 -1.44 15.67 32.30
C ARG A 112 -1.96 17.09 32.55
N LEU A 113 -2.52 17.35 33.74
CA LEU A 113 -3.09 18.66 34.08
C LEU A 113 -2.11 19.84 33.94
N ASP A 114 -0.81 19.59 34.02
CA ASP A 114 0.29 20.56 33.88
C ASP A 114 0.83 20.67 32.44
N SER A 115 0.20 20.02 31.46
CA SER A 115 0.57 20.11 30.04
C SER A 115 0.14 21.44 29.40
N GLU A 116 0.58 21.71 28.16
CA GLU A 116 0.34 22.98 27.46
C GLU A 116 -1.14 23.35 27.37
N CYS A 117 -2.01 22.36 27.15
CA CYS A 117 -3.46 22.51 27.08
C CYS A 117 -4.20 21.65 28.12
N GLY A 118 -3.52 21.33 29.22
CA GLY A 118 -4.06 20.53 30.32
C GLY A 118 -4.38 19.09 29.89
N ARG A 119 -5.65 18.73 29.76
CA ARG A 119 -5.99 17.35 29.32
C ARG A 119 -6.04 17.19 27.81
N ASP A 120 -6.09 18.29 27.07
CA ASP A 120 -6.08 18.29 25.62
C ASP A 120 -4.63 18.43 25.12
N ILE A 121 -4.38 17.90 23.92
CA ILE A 121 -3.05 17.95 23.30
C ILE A 121 -2.84 19.35 22.71
N GLY A 122 -1.79 20.04 23.16
CA GLY A 122 -1.37 21.33 22.64
C GLY A 122 -0.66 21.24 21.29
N PRO A 123 -0.46 22.37 20.58
CA PRO A 123 0.17 22.38 19.27
C PRO A 123 1.63 21.88 19.27
N ASN A 124 2.41 22.13 20.33
CA ASN A 124 3.79 21.64 20.39
C ASN A 124 3.85 20.14 20.71
N GLU A 125 2.91 19.66 21.53
CA GLU A 125 2.75 18.25 21.87
C GLU A 125 2.32 17.44 20.65
N ASP A 126 1.37 17.95 19.87
CA ASP A 126 0.95 17.34 18.61
C ASP A 126 2.09 17.25 17.58
N ALA A 127 2.87 18.32 17.44
CA ALA A 127 4.05 18.32 16.58
C ALA A 127 5.09 17.29 17.04
N SER A 128 5.33 17.18 18.36
CA SER A 128 6.25 16.19 18.94
C SER A 128 5.77 14.75 18.74
N LEU A 129 4.47 14.49 18.95
CA LEU A 129 3.86 13.19 18.71
C LEU A 129 3.92 12.81 17.23
N THR A 130 3.61 13.75 16.34
CA THR A 130 3.70 13.56 14.89
C THR A 130 5.12 13.22 14.46
N ALA A 131 6.12 13.91 14.99
CA ALA A 131 7.52 13.61 14.70
C ALA A 131 7.91 12.17 15.11
N THR A 132 7.49 11.71 16.29
CA THR A 132 7.75 10.32 16.73
C THR A 132 6.99 9.30 15.88
N VAL A 133 5.75 9.60 15.43
CA VAL A 133 5.01 8.72 14.50
C VAL A 133 5.71 8.63 13.14
N VAL A 134 6.29 9.72 12.64
CA VAL A 134 7.09 9.71 11.41
C VAL A 134 8.31 8.79 11.55
N GLN A 135 9.00 8.85 12.70
CA GLN A 135 10.13 7.97 12.99
C GLN A 135 9.71 6.50 13.12
N LEU A 136 8.60 6.21 13.81
CA LEU A 136 8.04 4.85 13.90
C LEU A 136 7.75 4.27 12.52
N ARG A 137 7.17 5.07 11.63
CA ARG A 137 6.90 4.65 10.26
C ARG A 137 8.18 4.37 9.48
N ALA A 138 9.23 5.15 9.70
CA ALA A 138 10.52 4.94 9.06
C ALA A 138 11.22 3.67 9.56
N ALA A 139 11.20 3.40 10.87
CA ALA A 139 11.78 2.19 11.46
C ALA A 139 11.01 0.90 11.08
N ALA A 140 9.74 1.03 10.69
CA ALA A 140 8.89 -0.06 10.26
C ALA A 140 8.86 -0.26 8.72
N ALA A 141 9.62 0.51 7.95
CA ALA A 141 9.64 0.49 6.48
C ALA A 141 10.93 -0.14 5.94
#